data_AF-A0A6N9T1N1-F1
#
_entry.id   AF-A0A6N9T1N1-F1
#
_cell.length_a   1.000
_cell.length_b   1.000
_cell.length_c   1.000
_cell.angle_alpha   90.00
_cell.angle_beta   90.00
_cell.angle_gamma   90.00
#
_symmetry.space_group_name_H-M   'P 1'
#
loop_
_entity.id
_entity.type
_entity.pdbx_description
1 polymer ?
#
loop_
_entity_poly.entity_id
_entity_poly.type
_entity_poly.pdbx_seq_one_letter_code
_entity_poly.pdbx_strand_id
1 'polypeptide(L)'
;MIVDDGLTKGLDAKTIADQVVRQSGMNRSFRGLNGQDQNATLYALAQEYALQGRPDVVKAILDNDRGGVGAVSKSAEYAVKSAQLVEAAGNLQNKTASEQAFDLRVDIDRQIAEGSFTDKKAKEYMEANPWLKERASEVSSWVQQSTNNRRVAEEKQAKFDAKQVLAQEATRSEQQAVANAVQQMTTVAGGARLKDVEVATPSGGTRTMSKADLQAKALDVYRQRWASEEQQLQAEGRSPEEAHEVVMREKVRFFSDNGISNPEWENVFNASAIVGAATRMAEKGEVSQSLGKVAEDYFRLKQLNPALAAAHVKDSRAEEFLDTYADARSDLTIGKGMSHEDALLEAARVANRTPEERRMSVMGRKEAEDVVDDAMKEGWFFGPSIDGDYRQNPQNLRMAIDLAQKYARMGMGKDKAVKRASEEMKERAVYVNGVALLQTGRVFPKDFGELAEGYLQHFAQTKTGDPEATGEDLYLVGMNDGTDRLVIMNKAGIADMDVVTFKDLEGFRAHKEDQQAVKEAEWGRQVKSEGYARAVLNWGLNGFEVRSSNMTPDQAKKFLADKKEQDAVDAYVKRQAEADNIYYDSLNGRWQQKTSTWNPFATPRTVKPVVTWSASEKSVRWEPVKD
;
A
#
# COMPACT_ATOMS: atom_id res chain seq x y z
N MET A 1 -0.41 36.36 73.55
CA MET A 1 -1.86 36.69 73.50
C MET A 1 -2.14 38.17 73.30
N ILE A 2 -1.78 39.10 74.22
CA ILE A 2 -2.02 40.55 74.01
C ILE A 2 -1.28 41.08 72.78
N VAL A 3 -0.01 40.72 72.63
CA VAL A 3 0.80 41.14 71.48
C VAL A 3 0.24 40.56 70.18
N ASP A 4 -0.07 39.26 70.15
CA ASP A 4 -0.60 38.61 68.93
C ASP A 4 -1.98 39.16 68.53
N ASP A 5 -2.88 39.41 69.50
CA ASP A 5 -4.20 40.01 69.25
C ASP A 5 -4.07 41.46 68.77
N GLY A 6 -3.15 42.24 69.36
CA GLY A 6 -2.86 43.60 68.93
C GLY A 6 -2.29 43.67 67.50
N LEU A 7 -1.36 42.77 67.16
CA LEU A 7 -0.82 42.64 65.81
C LEU A 7 -1.92 42.24 64.80
N THR A 8 -2.79 41.30 65.17
CA THR A 8 -3.92 40.86 64.34
C THR A 8 -4.94 41.99 64.09
N LYS A 9 -5.10 42.88 65.08
CA LYS A 9 -5.96 44.07 65.00
C LYS A 9 -5.28 45.29 64.34
N GLY A 10 -4.03 45.16 63.90
CA GLY A 10 -3.28 46.25 63.26
C GLY A 10 -2.91 47.41 64.20
N LEU A 11 -2.81 47.16 65.51
CA LEU A 11 -2.34 48.16 66.47
C LEU A 11 -0.85 48.42 66.28
N ASP A 12 -0.41 49.66 66.53
CA ASP A 12 1.01 49.98 66.48
C ASP A 12 1.79 49.36 67.65
N ALA A 13 3.09 49.13 67.46
CA ALA A 13 3.96 48.46 68.43
C ALA A 13 3.96 49.16 69.81
N LYS A 14 3.76 50.48 69.83
CA LYS A 14 3.69 51.28 71.06
C LYS A 14 2.42 50.99 71.85
N THR A 15 1.26 50.98 71.19
CA THR A 15 -0.03 50.66 71.81
C THR A 15 -0.04 49.24 72.36
N ILE A 16 0.56 48.30 71.63
CA ILE A 16 0.73 46.92 72.07
C ILE A 16 1.58 46.86 73.35
N ALA A 17 2.74 47.54 73.35
CA ALA A 17 3.62 47.58 74.51
C ALA A 17 2.94 48.20 75.74
N ASP A 18 2.15 49.26 75.56
CA ASP A 18 1.38 49.88 76.65
C ASP A 18 0.36 48.91 77.25
N GLN A 19 -0.33 48.11 76.44
CA GLN A 19 -1.28 47.10 76.92
C GLN A 19 -0.57 45.96 77.68
N VAL A 20 0.57 45.49 77.17
CA VAL A 20 1.41 44.49 77.83
C VAL A 20 1.90 44.99 79.19
N VAL A 21 2.39 46.23 79.25
CA VAL A 21 2.88 46.85 80.48
C VAL A 21 1.76 47.09 81.48
N ARG A 22 0.58 47.54 81.05
CA ARG A 22 -0.60 47.66 81.93
C ARG A 22 -1.00 46.32 82.52
N GLN A 23 -1.07 45.26 81.72
CA GLN A 23 -1.36 43.92 82.22
C GLN A 23 -0.29 43.40 83.19
N SER A 24 0.98 43.62 82.86
CA SER A 24 2.13 43.28 83.72
C SER A 24 2.07 44.02 85.06
N GLY A 25 1.70 45.31 85.04
CA GLY A 25 1.52 46.14 86.24
C GLY A 25 0.33 45.70 87.10
N MET A 26 -0.79 45.27 86.50
CA MET A 26 -1.92 44.72 87.26
C MET A 26 -1.55 43.38 87.94
N ASN A 27 -0.75 42.54 87.27
CA ASN A 27 -0.25 41.29 87.85
C ASN A 27 0.72 41.53 89.02
N ARG A 28 1.48 42.63 89.03
CA ARG A 28 2.33 43.03 90.17
C ARG A 28 1.50 43.25 91.43
N SER A 29 0.40 43.99 91.32
CA SER A 29 -0.51 44.29 92.44
C SER A 29 -1.26 43.05 92.94
N PHE A 30 -1.52 42.08 92.06
CA PHE A 30 -2.30 40.87 92.39
C PHE A 30 -1.44 39.66 92.82
N ARG A 31 -0.19 39.53 92.33
CA ARG A 31 0.69 38.35 92.54
C ARG A 31 1.98 38.64 93.31
N GLY A 32 2.24 39.88 93.73
CA GLY A 32 3.39 40.23 94.58
C GLY A 32 4.76 40.17 93.89
N LEU A 33 4.81 40.18 92.55
CA LEU A 33 6.06 40.16 91.79
C LEU A 33 6.93 41.39 92.10
N ASN A 34 8.23 41.18 92.34
CA ASN A 34 9.17 42.29 92.54
C ASN A 34 9.56 42.92 91.17
N GLY A 35 10.21 44.09 91.20
CA GLY A 35 10.59 44.80 89.97
C GLY A 35 11.58 44.06 89.07
N GLN A 36 12.40 43.17 89.65
CA GLN A 36 13.36 42.34 88.89
C GLN A 36 12.64 41.21 88.15
N ASP A 37 11.69 40.53 88.78
CA ASP A 37 10.86 39.49 88.15
C ASP A 37 10.02 40.06 87.01
N GLN A 38 9.56 41.31 87.16
CA GLN A 38 8.85 42.03 86.10
C GLN A 38 9.75 42.33 84.90
N ASN A 39 11.00 42.76 85.14
CA ASN A 39 11.98 42.97 84.08
C ASN A 39 12.30 41.65 83.37
N ALA A 40 12.52 40.57 84.12
CA ALA A 40 12.78 39.25 83.57
C ALA A 40 11.61 38.75 82.68
N THR A 41 10.36 38.97 83.11
CA THR A 41 9.17 38.57 82.34
C THR A 41 9.02 39.37 81.06
N LEU A 42 9.18 40.71 81.12
CA LEU A 42 9.09 41.57 79.93
C LEU A 42 10.26 41.32 78.97
N TYR A 43 11.45 41.04 79.50
CA TYR A 43 12.61 40.67 78.70
C TYR A 43 12.42 39.30 78.03
N ALA A 44 11.89 38.30 78.74
CA ALA A 44 11.55 36.99 78.14
C ALA A 44 10.49 37.11 77.03
N LEU A 45 9.48 37.95 77.23
CA LEU A 45 8.49 38.25 76.18
C LEU A 45 9.15 38.95 74.98
N ALA A 46 10.04 39.90 75.21
CA ALA A 46 10.81 40.54 74.15
C ALA A 46 11.73 39.52 73.44
N GLN A 47 12.27 38.52 74.14
CA GLN A 47 13.06 37.45 73.51
C GLN A 47 12.22 36.60 72.56
N GLU A 48 10.99 36.27 72.94
CA GLU A 48 10.06 35.52 72.09
C GLU A 48 9.78 36.26 70.77
N TYR A 49 9.51 37.57 70.82
CA TYR A 49 9.26 38.37 69.61
C TYR A 49 10.54 38.70 68.83
N ALA A 50 11.71 38.68 69.47
CA ALA A 50 12.98 38.78 68.78
C ALA A 50 13.27 37.55 67.91
N LEU A 51 12.94 36.34 68.41
CA LEU A 51 13.00 35.09 67.63
C LEU A 51 12.00 35.08 66.45
N GLN A 52 11.01 35.97 66.45
CA GLN A 52 10.05 36.16 65.36
C GLN A 52 10.44 37.31 64.41
N GLY A 53 11.59 37.96 64.62
CA GLY A 53 12.07 39.06 63.78
C GLY A 53 11.18 40.30 63.85
N ARG A 54 10.70 40.67 65.04
CA ARG A 54 9.84 41.85 65.28
C ARG A 54 10.57 42.95 66.08
N PRO A 55 11.61 43.61 65.52
CA PRO A 55 12.44 44.54 66.26
C PRO A 55 11.67 45.76 66.79
N ASP A 56 10.60 46.17 66.12
CA ASP A 56 9.70 47.25 66.51
C ASP A 56 8.92 46.92 67.78
N VAL A 57 8.33 45.73 67.88
CA VAL A 57 7.63 45.23 69.06
C VAL A 57 8.60 44.98 70.22
N VAL A 58 9.75 44.38 69.93
CA VAL A 58 10.83 44.13 70.91
C VAL A 58 11.31 45.45 71.51
N LYS A 59 11.62 46.44 70.66
CA LYS A 59 12.02 47.77 71.10
C LYS A 59 10.92 48.45 71.91
N ALA A 60 9.67 48.39 71.45
CA ALA A 60 8.54 49.01 72.13
C ALA A 60 8.30 48.40 73.53
N ILE A 61 8.42 47.09 73.71
CA ILE A 61 8.28 46.42 75.02
C ILE A 61 9.43 46.80 75.96
N LEU A 62 10.66 46.84 75.46
CA LEU A 62 11.86 47.08 76.27
C LEU A 62 12.02 48.55 76.66
N ASP A 63 11.63 49.49 75.78
CA ASP A 63 11.77 50.95 75.97
C ASP A 63 10.54 51.61 76.62
N ASN A 64 9.47 50.85 76.89
CA ASN A 64 8.23 51.39 77.46
C ASN A 64 8.45 51.98 78.87
N ASP A 65 7.88 53.16 79.15
CA ASP A 65 7.93 53.78 80.48
C ASP A 65 6.81 53.27 81.38
N ARG A 66 7.21 52.71 82.53
CA ARG A 66 6.34 51.93 83.43
C ARG A 66 5.94 52.73 84.66
N GLY A 67 5.54 53.99 84.47
CA GLY A 67 4.98 54.84 85.52
C GLY A 67 5.90 54.99 86.74
N GLY A 68 7.19 55.25 86.52
CA GLY A 68 8.18 55.52 87.57
C GLY A 68 9.18 54.40 87.89
N VAL A 69 9.02 53.20 87.31
CA VAL A 69 10.00 52.08 87.43
C VAL A 69 11.09 52.15 86.34
N GLY A 70 10.89 52.95 85.30
CA GLY A 70 11.79 53.07 84.16
C GLY A 70 11.73 51.88 83.20
N ALA A 71 12.26 52.09 81.99
CA ALA A 71 12.31 51.08 80.92
C ALA A 71 13.23 49.90 81.26
N VAL A 72 12.93 48.71 80.75
CA VAL A 72 13.77 47.50 80.96
C VAL A 72 15.16 47.73 80.36
N SER A 73 15.22 48.36 79.19
CA SER A 73 16.45 48.73 78.47
C SER A 73 17.34 49.73 79.21
N LYS A 74 16.85 50.40 80.26
CA LYS A 74 17.61 51.35 81.09
C LYS A 74 18.10 50.76 82.42
N SER A 75 17.77 49.50 82.69
CA SER A 75 18.22 48.80 83.91
C SER A 75 19.63 48.23 83.74
N ALA A 76 20.44 48.26 84.80
CA ALA A 76 21.86 47.86 84.74
C ALA A 76 22.06 46.41 84.24
N GLU A 77 21.15 45.51 84.59
CA GLU A 77 21.23 44.09 84.18
C GLU A 77 20.85 43.86 82.71
N TYR A 78 19.93 44.65 82.16
CA TYR A 78 19.33 44.38 80.85
C TYR A 78 19.72 45.39 79.76
N ALA A 79 20.39 46.50 80.07
CA ALA A 79 20.69 47.54 79.05
C ALA A 79 21.45 46.99 77.83
N VAL A 80 22.56 46.30 78.04
CA VAL A 80 23.36 45.68 76.95
C VAL A 80 22.57 44.56 76.28
N LYS A 81 21.89 43.73 77.08
CA LYS A 81 21.10 42.59 76.61
C LYS A 81 19.93 43.03 75.71
N SER A 82 19.26 44.13 76.07
CA SER A 82 18.16 44.72 75.29
C SER A 82 18.63 45.26 73.95
N ALA A 83 19.79 45.92 73.90
CA ALA A 83 20.36 46.40 72.64
C ALA A 83 20.70 45.25 71.69
N GLN A 84 21.39 44.21 72.20
CA GLN A 84 21.70 42.99 71.43
C GLN A 84 20.44 42.28 70.94
N LEU A 85 19.38 42.29 71.73
CA LEU A 85 18.13 41.61 71.38
C LEU A 85 17.36 42.34 70.26
N VAL A 86 17.32 43.68 70.27
CA VAL A 86 16.74 44.49 69.19
C VAL A 86 17.55 44.31 67.90
N GLU A 87 18.89 44.29 68.00
CA GLU A 87 19.77 44.04 66.85
C GLU A 87 19.56 42.63 66.25
N ALA A 88 19.50 41.59 67.09
CA ALA A 88 19.23 40.23 66.65
C ALA A 88 17.87 40.11 65.95
N ALA A 89 16.83 40.74 66.50
CA ALA A 89 15.50 40.79 65.88
C ALA A 89 15.52 41.52 64.52
N GLY A 90 16.27 42.62 64.41
CA GLY A 90 16.45 43.36 63.16
C GLY A 90 17.21 42.56 62.10
N ASN A 91 18.27 41.87 62.50
CA ASN A 91 19.03 40.99 61.61
C ASN A 91 18.17 39.83 61.09
N LEU A 92 17.33 39.24 61.95
CA LEU A 92 16.41 38.19 61.54
C LEU A 92 15.31 38.72 60.60
N GLN A 93 14.74 39.89 60.88
CA GLN A 93 13.77 40.55 60.00
C GLN A 93 14.36 40.81 58.61
N ASN A 94 15.56 41.38 58.56
CA ASN A 94 16.26 41.68 57.31
C ASN A 94 16.61 40.40 56.54
N LYS A 95 17.02 39.35 57.24
CA LYS A 95 17.28 38.03 56.65
C LYS A 95 16.02 37.44 56.03
N THR A 96 14.90 37.40 56.76
CA THR A 96 13.62 36.89 56.25
C THR A 96 13.09 37.72 55.09
N ALA A 97 13.20 39.05 55.16
CA ALA A 97 12.83 39.93 54.04
C ALA A 97 13.69 39.69 52.80
N SER A 98 15.00 39.42 52.99
CA SER A 98 15.92 39.10 51.90
C SER A 98 15.64 37.73 51.28
N GLU A 99 15.33 36.72 52.09
CA GLU A 99 14.94 35.37 51.65
C GLU A 99 13.63 35.41 50.84
N GLN A 100 12.60 36.11 51.34
CA GLN A 100 11.33 36.28 50.62
C GLN A 100 11.50 37.04 49.30
N ALA A 101 12.35 38.08 49.28
CA ALA A 101 12.68 38.80 48.05
C ALA A 101 13.45 37.93 47.05
N PHE A 102 14.31 37.02 47.54
CA PHE A 102 15.02 36.06 46.71
C PHE A 102 14.07 35.02 46.09
N ASP A 103 13.23 34.37 46.90
CA ASP A 103 12.27 33.36 46.42
C ASP A 103 11.30 33.95 45.39
N LEU A 104 10.80 35.15 45.67
CA LEU A 104 9.97 35.89 44.72
C LEU A 104 10.70 36.14 43.40
N ARG A 105 11.98 36.51 43.46
CA ARG A 105 12.77 36.78 42.26
C ARG A 105 13.04 35.51 41.45
N VAL A 106 13.32 34.39 42.10
CA VAL A 106 13.43 33.08 41.44
C VAL A 106 12.13 32.70 40.75
N ASP A 107 10.98 32.92 41.39
CA ASP A 107 9.68 32.65 40.78
C ASP A 107 9.40 33.58 39.59
N ILE A 108 9.71 34.87 39.70
CA ILE A 108 9.62 35.83 38.59
C ILE A 108 10.51 35.39 37.42
N ASP A 109 11.78 35.05 37.67
CA ASP A 109 12.73 34.62 36.64
C ASP A 109 12.25 33.35 35.93
N ARG A 110 11.72 32.39 36.69
CA ARG A 110 11.11 31.17 36.14
C ARG A 110 9.90 31.51 35.26
N GLN A 111 8.99 32.36 35.73
CA GLN A 111 7.82 32.75 34.95
C GLN A 111 8.18 33.54 33.69
N ILE A 112 9.24 34.36 33.74
CA ILE A 112 9.77 35.04 32.54
C ILE A 112 10.33 34.01 31.56
N ALA A 113 11.13 33.05 32.03
CA ALA A 113 11.70 32.00 31.18
C ALA A 113 10.61 31.14 30.52
N GLU A 114 9.54 30.82 31.24
CA GLU A 114 8.37 30.08 30.74
C GLU A 114 7.42 30.94 29.87
N GLY A 115 7.58 32.28 29.88
CA GLY A 115 6.69 33.21 29.19
C GLY A 115 5.31 33.40 29.85
N SER A 116 5.20 33.07 31.14
CA SER A 116 3.97 33.12 31.94
C SER A 116 3.87 34.37 32.83
N PHE A 117 4.91 35.22 32.85
CA PHE A 117 4.90 36.52 33.53
C PHE A 117 4.20 37.57 32.65
N THR A 118 3.07 38.11 33.12
CA THR A 118 2.19 39.02 32.36
C THR A 118 2.05 40.36 33.06
N ASP A 119 1.55 41.39 32.35
CA ASP A 119 1.25 42.71 32.94
C ASP A 119 0.34 42.61 34.17
N LYS A 120 -0.61 41.66 34.16
CA LYS A 120 -1.51 41.43 35.29
C LYS A 120 -0.72 40.95 36.52
N LYS A 121 0.12 39.92 36.35
CA LYS A 121 0.96 39.40 37.44
C LYS A 121 1.99 40.43 37.92
N ALA A 122 2.57 41.20 37.00
CA ALA A 122 3.47 42.28 37.34
C ALA A 122 2.81 43.31 38.28
N LYS A 123 1.56 43.69 38.01
CA LYS A 123 0.78 44.56 38.90
C LYS A 123 0.52 43.92 40.26
N GLU A 124 0.08 42.66 40.29
CA GLU A 124 -0.15 41.90 41.53
C GLU A 124 1.11 41.84 42.39
N TYR A 125 2.28 41.56 41.81
CA TYR A 125 3.55 41.53 42.53
C TYR A 125 3.99 42.91 43.02
N MET A 126 3.82 43.97 42.22
CA MET A 126 4.13 45.34 42.64
C MET A 126 3.21 45.84 43.77
N GLU A 127 1.95 45.39 43.81
CA GLU A 127 1.03 45.69 44.91
C GLU A 127 1.41 44.96 46.20
N ALA A 128 1.71 43.67 46.11
CA ALA A 128 2.11 42.85 47.25
C ALA A 128 3.51 43.18 47.79
N ASN A 129 4.40 43.72 46.94
CA ASN A 129 5.80 43.98 47.27
C ASN A 129 6.19 45.43 46.89
N PRO A 130 6.02 46.41 47.80
CA PRO A 130 6.22 47.82 47.49
C PRO A 130 7.60 48.18 46.92
N TRP A 131 8.66 47.43 47.29
CA TRP A 131 10.03 47.63 46.78
C TRP A 131 10.15 47.39 45.27
N LEU A 132 9.23 46.63 44.65
CA LEU A 132 9.18 46.46 43.20
C LEU A 132 8.63 47.70 42.47
N LYS A 133 7.88 48.59 43.15
CA LYS A 133 7.37 49.82 42.54
C LYS A 133 8.49 50.78 42.16
N GLU A 134 9.56 50.80 42.94
CA GLU A 134 10.79 51.58 42.65
C GLU A 134 11.54 51.01 41.43
N ARG A 135 11.22 49.78 41.03
CA ARG A 135 11.80 49.05 39.89
C ARG A 135 10.81 48.86 38.74
N ALA A 136 9.81 49.73 38.62
CA ALA A 136 8.75 49.60 37.62
C ALA A 136 9.26 49.45 36.17
N SER A 137 10.39 50.09 35.82
CA SER A 137 11.04 49.94 34.52
C SER A 137 11.61 48.52 34.29
N GLU A 138 12.26 47.94 35.30
CA GLU A 138 12.75 46.55 35.27
C GLU A 138 11.57 45.58 35.13
N VAL A 139 10.51 45.78 35.93
CA VAL A 139 9.31 44.95 35.88
C VAL A 139 8.65 44.99 34.49
N SER A 140 8.60 46.16 33.85
CA SER A 140 8.11 46.27 32.47
C SER A 140 8.98 45.51 31.47
N SER A 141 10.31 45.57 31.62
CA SER A 141 11.25 44.80 30.79
C SER A 141 11.08 43.28 30.95
N TRP A 142 10.75 42.82 32.16
CA TRP A 142 10.45 41.41 32.45
C TRP A 142 9.19 40.93 31.73
N VAL A 143 8.12 41.74 31.69
CA VAL A 143 6.92 41.40 30.93
C VAL A 143 7.23 41.32 29.43
N GLN A 144 8.02 42.24 28.89
CA GLN A 144 8.43 42.21 27.48
C GLN A 144 9.27 40.96 27.17
N GLN A 145 10.24 40.63 28.02
CA GLN A 145 11.07 39.43 27.88
C GLN A 145 10.22 38.15 27.94
N SER A 146 9.32 38.05 28.90
CA SER A 146 8.36 36.95 29.04
C SER A 146 7.49 36.80 27.79
N THR A 147 6.95 37.91 27.28
CA THR A 147 6.15 37.92 26.05
C THR A 147 6.95 37.40 24.85
N ASN A 148 8.22 37.81 24.72
CA ASN A 148 9.11 37.32 23.67
C ASN A 148 9.43 35.84 23.83
N ASN A 149 9.70 35.37 25.06
CA ASN A 149 9.96 33.96 25.34
C ASN A 149 8.75 33.10 24.98
N ARG A 150 7.53 33.52 25.35
CA ARG A 150 6.30 32.85 24.95
C ARG A 150 6.16 32.77 23.42
N ARG A 151 6.34 33.89 22.71
CA ARG A 151 6.28 33.91 21.24
C ARG A 151 7.29 32.95 20.61
N VAL A 152 8.52 32.92 21.10
CA VAL A 152 9.56 32.01 20.60
C VAL A 152 9.21 30.54 20.89
N ALA A 153 8.64 30.24 22.05
CA ALA A 153 8.19 28.90 22.40
C ALA A 153 7.01 28.46 21.51
N GLU A 154 6.02 29.33 21.30
CA GLU A 154 4.89 29.10 20.39
C GLU A 154 5.36 28.88 18.95
N GLU A 155 6.32 29.68 18.45
CA GLU A 155 6.91 29.50 17.12
C GLU A 155 7.68 28.18 16.98
N LYS A 156 8.40 27.74 18.03
CA LYS A 156 9.07 26.45 18.04
C LYS A 156 8.08 25.29 18.03
N GLN A 157 7.02 25.39 18.84
CA GLN A 157 5.97 24.39 18.89
C GLN A 157 5.24 24.31 17.55
N ALA A 158 4.83 25.44 16.97
CA ALA A 158 4.18 25.49 15.67
C ALA A 158 5.06 24.87 14.56
N LYS A 159 6.38 25.13 14.57
CA LYS A 159 7.33 24.48 13.65
C LYS A 159 7.43 22.97 13.87
N PHE A 160 7.38 22.51 15.12
CA PHE A 160 7.41 21.09 15.45
C PHE A 160 6.11 20.40 15.01
N ASP A 161 4.96 20.99 15.31
CA ASP A 161 3.64 20.49 14.90
C ASP A 161 3.53 20.42 13.38
N ALA A 162 3.98 21.47 12.67
CA ALA A 162 4.02 21.48 11.21
C ALA A 162 4.91 20.34 10.66
N LYS A 163 6.07 20.06 11.28
CA LYS A 163 6.91 18.92 10.90
C LYS A 163 6.23 17.58 11.15
N GLN A 164 5.48 17.44 12.25
CA GLN A 164 4.74 16.21 12.51
C GLN A 164 3.64 15.98 11.47
N VAL A 165 2.89 17.02 11.10
CA VAL A 165 1.87 16.95 10.05
C VAL A 165 2.49 16.52 8.72
N LEU A 166 3.61 17.13 8.30
CA LEU A 166 4.32 16.75 7.07
C LEU A 166 4.84 15.31 7.12
N ALA A 167 5.34 14.84 8.26
CA ALA A 167 5.79 13.47 8.42
C ALA A 167 4.63 12.45 8.34
N GLN A 168 3.48 12.78 8.93
CA GLN A 168 2.27 11.96 8.83
C GLN A 168 1.72 11.93 7.40
N GLU A 169 1.70 13.08 6.71
CA GLU A 169 1.30 13.19 5.32
C GLU A 169 2.23 12.39 4.39
N ALA A 170 3.54 12.48 4.58
CA ALA A 170 4.53 11.67 3.85
C ALA A 170 4.27 10.18 4.03
N THR A 171 4.05 9.74 5.28
CA THR A 171 3.75 8.34 5.59
C THR A 171 2.45 7.89 4.92
N ARG A 172 1.38 8.70 5.00
CA ARG A 172 0.08 8.39 4.41
C ARG A 172 0.14 8.35 2.88
N SER A 173 0.82 9.30 2.27
CA SER A 173 1.03 9.38 0.82
C SER A 173 1.77 8.15 0.30
N GLU A 174 2.85 7.75 0.99
CA GLU A 174 3.60 6.54 0.66
C GLU A 174 2.75 5.26 0.84
N GLN A 175 2.03 5.13 1.95
CA GLN A 175 1.13 4.00 2.19
C GLN A 175 0.02 3.90 1.13
N GLN A 176 -0.55 5.04 0.72
CA GLN A 176 -1.56 5.07 -0.33
C GLN A 176 -0.99 4.67 -1.69
N ALA A 177 0.22 5.11 -2.02
CA ALA A 177 0.90 4.70 -3.25
C ALA A 177 1.15 3.18 -3.28
N VAL A 178 1.64 2.61 -2.17
CA VAL A 178 1.84 1.16 -2.04
C VAL A 178 0.51 0.39 -2.06
N ALA A 179 -0.53 0.88 -1.37
CA ALA A 179 -1.85 0.23 -1.38
C ALA A 179 -2.49 0.20 -2.78
N ASN A 180 -2.37 1.30 -3.54
CA ASN A 180 -2.78 1.35 -4.93
C ASN A 180 -1.97 0.38 -5.78
N ALA A 181 -0.66 0.27 -5.53
CA ALA A 181 0.20 -0.69 -6.24
C ALA A 181 -0.20 -2.14 -5.96
N VAL A 182 -0.46 -2.49 -4.69
CA VAL A 182 -1.00 -3.80 -4.29
C VAL A 182 -2.32 -4.08 -5.00
N GLN A 183 -3.25 -3.13 -5.01
CA GLN A 183 -4.53 -3.29 -5.70
C GLN A 183 -4.34 -3.52 -7.20
N GLN A 184 -3.47 -2.76 -7.87
CA GLN A 184 -3.18 -2.98 -9.29
C GLN A 184 -2.57 -4.37 -9.52
N MET A 185 -1.65 -4.82 -8.68
CA MET A 185 -1.02 -6.14 -8.80
C MET A 185 -1.95 -7.33 -8.51
N THR A 186 -3.18 -7.10 -8.03
CA THR A 186 -4.22 -8.15 -7.99
C THR A 186 -4.79 -8.48 -9.37
N THR A 187 -4.57 -7.60 -10.34
CA THR A 187 -5.11 -7.72 -11.70
C THR A 187 -4.03 -8.15 -12.68
N VAL A 188 -4.43 -8.76 -13.80
CA VAL A 188 -3.51 -9.22 -14.84
C VAL A 188 -2.69 -8.04 -15.37
N ALA A 189 -1.39 -8.25 -15.56
CA ALA A 189 -0.38 -7.26 -15.91
C ALA A 189 -0.31 -6.05 -14.96
N GLY A 190 -0.83 -6.16 -13.73
CA GLY A 190 -0.84 -5.08 -12.75
C GLY A 190 0.55 -4.52 -12.46
N GLY A 191 1.52 -5.39 -12.23
CA GLY A 191 2.92 -5.04 -12.01
C GLY A 191 3.53 -4.30 -13.19
N ALA A 192 3.23 -4.69 -14.43
CA ALA A 192 3.71 -4.02 -15.63
C ALA A 192 3.12 -2.60 -15.80
N ARG A 193 1.86 -2.40 -15.37
CA ARG A 193 1.13 -1.12 -15.47
C ARG A 193 1.50 -0.07 -14.42
N LEU A 194 2.22 -0.46 -13.37
CA LEU A 194 2.70 0.48 -12.37
C LEU A 194 3.55 1.58 -13.02
N LYS A 195 3.30 2.82 -12.59
CA LYS A 195 4.04 4.02 -13.01
C LYS A 195 4.75 4.60 -11.81
N ASP A 196 5.73 5.44 -12.08
CA ASP A 196 6.37 6.26 -11.06
C ASP A 196 5.31 7.19 -10.43
N VAL A 197 5.37 7.34 -9.10
CA VAL A 197 4.40 8.15 -8.33
C VAL A 197 5.15 9.14 -7.45
N GLU A 198 4.72 10.40 -7.46
CA GLU A 198 5.20 11.40 -6.52
C GLU A 198 4.56 11.20 -5.14
N VAL A 199 5.38 11.07 -4.10
CA VAL A 199 4.93 10.97 -2.72
C VAL A 199 5.51 12.11 -1.88
N ALA A 200 4.76 12.56 -0.88
CA ALA A 200 5.21 13.64 0.01
C ALA A 200 6.45 13.20 0.82
N THR A 201 7.33 14.17 1.14
CA THR A 201 8.51 13.93 1.98
C THR A 201 8.34 14.53 3.39
N PRO A 202 9.00 13.98 4.42
CA PRO A 202 8.92 14.53 5.78
C PRO A 202 9.48 15.95 5.93
N SER A 203 10.31 16.40 4.98
CA SER A 203 10.88 17.75 4.93
C SER A 203 10.01 18.77 4.18
N GLY A 204 8.89 18.33 3.58
CA GLY A 204 8.10 19.11 2.64
C GLY A 204 8.57 18.90 1.19
N GLY A 205 7.64 19.03 0.24
CA GLY A 205 7.85 18.69 -1.17
C GLY A 205 7.59 17.21 -1.48
N THR A 206 7.91 16.79 -2.70
CA THR A 206 7.67 15.41 -3.17
C THR A 206 8.97 14.70 -3.54
N ARG A 207 8.96 13.38 -3.47
CA ARG A 207 9.96 12.50 -4.08
C ARG A 207 9.27 11.51 -5.00
N THR A 208 9.91 11.15 -6.09
CA THR A 208 9.44 10.07 -6.97
C THR A 208 9.69 8.72 -6.31
N MET A 209 8.65 7.89 -6.20
CA MET A 209 8.79 6.45 -6.01
C MET A 209 8.76 5.78 -7.37
N SER A 210 9.82 5.06 -7.69
CA SER A 210 9.91 4.37 -8.99
C SER A 210 8.94 3.19 -9.05
N LYS A 211 8.58 2.78 -10.27
CA LYS A 211 7.86 1.53 -10.55
C LYS A 211 8.49 0.34 -9.81
N ALA A 212 9.82 0.22 -9.84
CA ALA A 212 10.54 -0.87 -9.19
C ALA A 212 10.39 -0.83 -7.66
N ASP A 213 10.44 0.35 -7.04
CA ASP A 213 10.22 0.51 -5.59
C ASP A 213 8.80 0.12 -5.19
N LEU A 214 7.80 0.52 -5.99
CA LEU A 214 6.40 0.18 -5.76
C LEU A 214 6.17 -1.33 -5.91
N GLN A 215 6.74 -1.97 -6.93
CA GLN A 215 6.69 -3.42 -7.12
C GLN A 215 7.31 -4.16 -5.93
N ALA A 216 8.49 -3.73 -5.47
CA ALA A 216 9.18 -4.36 -4.35
C ALA A 216 8.37 -4.26 -3.05
N LYS A 217 7.84 -3.06 -2.72
CA LYS A 217 7.04 -2.86 -1.51
C LYS A 217 5.69 -3.59 -1.57
N ALA A 218 5.04 -3.62 -2.73
CA ALA A 218 3.81 -4.40 -2.91
C ALA A 218 4.10 -5.90 -2.78
N LEU A 219 5.21 -6.40 -3.35
CA LEU A 219 5.62 -7.79 -3.22
C LEU A 219 5.87 -8.19 -1.76
N ASP A 220 6.42 -7.30 -0.93
CA ASP A 220 6.61 -7.58 0.50
C ASP A 220 5.28 -7.78 1.24
N VAL A 221 4.21 -7.06 0.85
CA VAL A 221 2.86 -7.30 1.39
C VAL A 221 2.36 -8.69 0.99
N TYR A 222 2.55 -9.10 -0.27
CA TYR A 222 2.17 -10.45 -0.72
C TYR A 222 2.98 -11.55 -0.05
N ARG A 223 4.29 -11.34 0.17
CA ARG A 223 5.14 -12.29 0.91
C ARG A 223 4.64 -12.53 2.32
N GLN A 224 4.26 -11.47 3.04
CA GLN A 224 3.67 -11.60 4.36
C GLN A 224 2.35 -12.36 4.29
N ARG A 225 1.48 -12.03 3.32
CA ARG A 225 0.22 -12.75 3.10
C ARG A 225 0.41 -14.24 2.86
N TRP A 226 1.30 -14.62 1.94
CA TRP A 226 1.59 -16.02 1.63
C TRP A 226 2.14 -16.78 2.84
N ALA A 227 3.03 -16.16 3.61
CA ALA A 227 3.55 -16.77 4.84
C ALA A 227 2.46 -16.97 5.90
N SER A 228 1.56 -15.99 6.06
CA SER A 228 0.41 -16.11 6.97
C SER A 228 -0.59 -17.17 6.50
N GLU A 229 -0.83 -17.25 5.19
CA GLU A 229 -1.73 -18.23 4.59
C GLU A 229 -1.20 -19.65 4.75
N GLU A 230 0.10 -19.87 4.54
CA GLU A 230 0.73 -21.17 4.78
C GLU A 230 0.58 -21.62 6.24
N GLN A 231 0.82 -20.71 7.19
CA GLN A 231 0.62 -20.98 8.62
C GLN A 231 -0.83 -21.26 8.96
N GLN A 232 -1.77 -20.53 8.35
CA GLN A 232 -3.20 -20.74 8.55
C GLN A 232 -3.63 -22.11 8.03
N LEU A 233 -3.21 -22.51 6.82
CA LEU A 233 -3.52 -23.81 6.24
C LEU A 233 -2.98 -24.96 7.10
N GLN A 234 -1.78 -24.80 7.68
CA GLN A 234 -1.24 -25.77 8.65
C GLN A 234 -2.06 -25.83 9.95
N ALA A 235 -2.51 -24.68 10.46
CA ALA A 235 -3.38 -24.62 11.64
C ALA A 235 -4.77 -25.24 11.39
N GLU A 236 -5.26 -25.19 10.14
CA GLU A 236 -6.48 -25.85 9.69
C GLU A 236 -6.32 -27.37 9.46
N GLY A 237 -5.14 -27.92 9.72
CA GLY A 237 -4.87 -29.35 9.72
C GLY A 237 -4.29 -29.91 8.42
N ARG A 238 -3.91 -29.05 7.46
CA ARG A 238 -3.15 -29.50 6.27
C ARG A 238 -1.72 -29.83 6.63
N SER A 239 -1.10 -30.75 5.89
CA SER A 239 0.34 -30.98 6.04
C SER A 239 1.15 -29.75 5.59
N PRO A 240 2.38 -29.55 6.09
CA PRO A 240 3.26 -28.49 5.61
C PRO A 240 3.44 -28.52 4.09
N GLU A 241 3.55 -29.73 3.51
CA GLU A 241 3.73 -29.90 2.07
C GLU A 241 2.50 -29.47 1.26
N GLU A 242 1.29 -29.79 1.73
CA GLU A 242 0.03 -29.39 1.08
C GLU A 242 -0.20 -27.88 1.21
N ALA A 243 0.10 -27.30 2.36
CA ALA A 243 0.00 -25.85 2.58
C ALA A 243 0.93 -25.08 1.65
N HIS A 244 2.20 -25.51 1.56
CA HIS A 244 3.18 -24.92 0.64
C HIS A 244 2.75 -25.08 -0.82
N GLU A 245 2.18 -26.21 -1.22
CA GLU A 245 1.71 -26.42 -2.59
C GLU A 245 0.59 -25.45 -2.98
N VAL A 246 -0.38 -25.22 -2.10
CA VAL A 246 -1.46 -24.24 -2.33
C VAL A 246 -0.87 -22.84 -2.54
N VAL A 247 -0.01 -22.40 -1.62
CA VAL A 247 0.64 -21.08 -1.68
C VAL A 247 1.55 -20.97 -2.91
N MET A 248 2.24 -22.03 -3.31
CA MET A 248 3.07 -22.07 -4.50
C MET A 248 2.23 -21.81 -5.77
N ARG A 249 1.04 -22.40 -5.89
CA ARG A 249 0.12 -22.11 -7.01
C ARG A 249 -0.27 -20.64 -7.07
N GLU A 250 -0.55 -20.05 -5.91
CA GLU A 250 -0.87 -18.62 -5.84
C GLU A 250 0.32 -17.74 -6.23
N LYS A 251 1.52 -18.05 -5.74
CA LYS A 251 2.78 -17.37 -6.12
C LYS A 251 2.98 -17.46 -7.63
N VAL A 252 2.91 -18.66 -8.20
CA VAL A 252 3.08 -18.88 -9.65
C VAL A 252 2.09 -18.06 -10.44
N ARG A 253 0.80 -18.09 -10.06
CA ARG A 253 -0.23 -17.27 -10.69
C ARG A 253 0.11 -15.78 -10.59
N PHE A 254 0.47 -15.29 -9.42
CA PHE A 254 0.79 -13.88 -9.20
C PHE A 254 1.94 -13.39 -10.07
N PHE A 255 3.08 -14.11 -10.08
CA PHE A 255 4.25 -13.73 -10.88
C PHE A 255 3.96 -13.86 -12.39
N SER A 256 3.22 -14.89 -12.78
CA SER A 256 2.75 -15.10 -14.16
C SER A 256 1.85 -13.95 -14.63
N ASP A 257 0.81 -13.64 -13.85
CA ASP A 257 -0.17 -12.61 -14.17
C ASP A 257 0.47 -11.24 -14.22
N ASN A 258 1.45 -10.95 -13.35
CA ASN A 258 2.09 -9.63 -13.27
C ASN A 258 3.32 -9.46 -14.18
N GLY A 259 3.80 -10.52 -14.83
CA GLY A 259 4.98 -10.47 -15.70
C GLY A 259 6.25 -10.03 -14.98
N ILE A 260 6.37 -10.33 -13.68
CA ILE A 260 7.53 -9.98 -12.86
C ILE A 260 8.29 -11.25 -12.44
N SER A 261 9.60 -11.11 -12.26
CA SER A 261 10.45 -12.20 -11.74
C SER A 261 10.28 -12.34 -10.22
N ASN A 262 10.41 -13.56 -9.71
CA ASN A 262 10.49 -13.85 -8.28
C ASN A 262 11.95 -13.87 -7.83
N PRO A 263 12.41 -12.87 -7.05
CA PRO A 263 13.79 -12.81 -6.59
C PRO A 263 14.19 -14.00 -5.70
N GLU A 264 13.24 -14.61 -4.99
CA GLU A 264 13.50 -15.78 -4.14
C GLU A 264 13.90 -16.98 -5.02
N TRP A 265 13.13 -17.25 -6.07
CA TRP A 265 13.43 -18.32 -7.02
C TRP A 265 14.72 -18.05 -7.79
N GLU A 266 14.96 -16.80 -8.23
CA GLU A 266 16.24 -16.47 -8.88
C GLU A 266 17.43 -16.73 -7.95
N ASN A 267 17.32 -16.34 -6.67
CA ASN A 267 18.41 -16.55 -5.72
C ASN A 267 18.61 -18.03 -5.38
N VAL A 268 17.52 -18.77 -5.19
CA VAL A 268 17.56 -20.17 -4.76
C VAL A 268 18.00 -21.08 -5.90
N PHE A 269 17.43 -20.95 -7.11
CA PHE A 269 17.75 -21.83 -8.24
C PHE A 269 19.09 -21.54 -8.91
N ASN A 270 19.69 -20.39 -8.65
CA ASN A 270 21.02 -20.03 -9.16
C ASN A 270 22.11 -20.03 -8.07
N ALA A 271 21.81 -20.58 -6.89
CA ALA A 271 22.80 -20.66 -5.83
C ALA A 271 23.96 -21.58 -6.23
N SER A 272 25.20 -21.11 -6.08
CA SER A 272 26.42 -21.92 -6.27
C SER A 272 26.43 -23.18 -5.38
N ALA A 273 25.67 -23.14 -4.28
CA ALA A 273 25.42 -24.28 -3.39
C ALA A 273 24.75 -25.46 -4.11
N ILE A 274 23.92 -25.24 -5.14
CA ILE A 274 23.31 -26.31 -5.95
C ILE A 274 24.40 -27.11 -6.63
N VAL A 275 25.29 -26.43 -7.36
CA VAL A 275 26.38 -27.07 -8.11
C VAL A 275 27.31 -27.83 -7.17
N GLY A 276 27.72 -27.21 -6.06
CA GLY A 276 28.60 -27.86 -5.07
C GLY A 276 27.94 -29.05 -4.36
N ALA A 277 26.64 -28.98 -4.07
CA ALA A 277 25.91 -30.09 -3.47
C ALA A 277 25.67 -31.23 -4.48
N ALA A 278 25.38 -30.91 -5.74
CA ALA A 278 25.25 -31.89 -6.81
C ALA A 278 26.56 -32.67 -7.04
N THR A 279 27.72 -31.99 -7.05
CA THR A 279 29.03 -32.66 -7.17
C THR A 279 29.29 -33.61 -6.00
N ARG A 280 29.07 -33.18 -4.75
CA ARG A 280 29.23 -34.07 -3.58
C ARG A 280 28.32 -35.28 -3.64
N MET A 281 27.08 -35.09 -4.11
CA MET A 281 26.12 -36.18 -4.26
C MET A 281 26.54 -37.18 -5.34
N ALA A 282 27.08 -36.70 -6.46
CA ALA A 282 27.62 -37.56 -7.52
C ALA A 282 28.83 -38.37 -7.04
N GLU A 283 29.71 -37.77 -6.24
CA GLU A 283 30.96 -38.40 -5.76
C GLU A 283 30.74 -39.35 -4.57
N LYS A 284 29.86 -38.98 -3.63
CA LYS A 284 29.72 -39.66 -2.32
C LYS A 284 28.37 -40.33 -2.11
N GLY A 285 27.38 -40.08 -2.97
CA GLY A 285 26.01 -40.56 -2.80
C GLY A 285 25.24 -39.90 -1.64
N GLU A 286 25.77 -38.83 -1.06
CA GLU A 286 25.13 -38.15 0.08
C GLU A 286 24.00 -37.22 -0.40
N VAL A 287 22.76 -37.55 -0.01
CA VAL A 287 21.57 -36.76 -0.34
C VAL A 287 21.45 -35.55 0.60
N SER A 288 21.53 -34.34 0.04
CA SER A 288 21.35 -33.09 0.79
C SER A 288 19.87 -32.74 0.90
N GLN A 289 19.32 -32.69 2.12
CA GLN A 289 17.92 -32.30 2.36
C GLN A 289 17.59 -30.90 1.82
N SER A 290 18.50 -29.94 1.97
CA SER A 290 18.31 -28.59 1.43
C SER A 290 18.27 -28.59 -0.10
N LEU A 291 19.10 -29.39 -0.76
CA LEU A 291 19.06 -29.51 -2.22
C LEU A 291 17.78 -30.20 -2.69
N GLY A 292 17.33 -31.22 -1.96
CA GLY A 292 16.07 -31.90 -2.22
C GLY A 292 14.87 -30.96 -2.21
N LYS A 293 14.77 -30.08 -1.21
CA LYS A 293 13.71 -29.05 -1.15
C LYS A 293 13.74 -28.12 -2.36
N VAL A 294 14.92 -27.62 -2.72
CA VAL A 294 15.09 -26.72 -3.87
C VAL A 294 14.70 -27.41 -5.19
N ALA A 295 15.12 -28.66 -5.37
CA ALA A 295 14.79 -29.44 -6.56
C ALA A 295 13.29 -29.75 -6.65
N GLU A 296 12.65 -30.07 -5.52
CA GLU A 296 11.20 -30.29 -5.45
C GLU A 296 10.39 -29.01 -5.69
N ASP A 297 10.84 -27.87 -5.18
CA ASP A 297 10.22 -26.56 -5.48
C ASP A 297 10.34 -26.21 -6.96
N TYR A 298 11.49 -26.47 -7.57
CA TYR A 298 11.68 -26.33 -9.01
C TYR A 298 10.77 -27.27 -9.81
N PHE A 299 10.69 -28.56 -9.41
CA PHE A 299 9.79 -29.53 -10.04
C PHE A 299 8.33 -29.06 -9.98
N ARG A 300 7.86 -28.61 -8.82
CA ARG A 300 6.51 -28.05 -8.64
C ARG A 300 6.29 -26.80 -9.49
N LEU A 301 7.26 -25.89 -9.52
CA LEU A 301 7.22 -24.71 -10.38
C LEU A 301 7.10 -25.12 -11.85
N LYS A 302 7.92 -26.07 -12.31
CA LYS A 302 7.91 -26.57 -13.69
C LYS A 302 6.58 -27.25 -14.05
N GLN A 303 5.97 -27.99 -13.12
CA GLN A 303 4.64 -28.58 -13.32
C GLN A 303 3.53 -27.52 -13.44
N LEU A 304 3.64 -26.41 -12.71
CA LEU A 304 2.65 -25.34 -12.74
C LEU A 304 2.84 -24.36 -13.91
N ASN A 305 4.08 -24.04 -14.23
CA ASN A 305 4.46 -23.14 -15.31
C ASN A 305 5.90 -23.42 -15.77
N PRO A 306 6.09 -24.27 -16.80
CA PRO A 306 7.41 -24.63 -17.33
C PRO A 306 8.21 -23.43 -17.85
N ALA A 307 7.55 -22.45 -18.45
CA ALA A 307 8.20 -21.25 -18.98
C ALA A 307 8.74 -20.36 -17.84
N LEU A 308 7.97 -20.21 -16.76
CA LEU A 308 8.40 -19.48 -15.58
C LEU A 308 9.58 -20.19 -14.89
N ALA A 309 9.55 -21.52 -14.78
CA ALA A 309 10.67 -22.29 -14.24
C ALA A 309 11.97 -22.04 -15.02
N ALA A 310 11.91 -22.18 -16.35
CA ALA A 310 13.07 -21.97 -17.23
C ALA A 310 13.61 -20.53 -17.15
N ALA A 311 12.74 -19.53 -17.04
CA ALA A 311 13.16 -18.13 -16.94
C ALA A 311 13.93 -17.80 -15.63
N HIS A 312 13.74 -18.59 -14.57
CA HIS A 312 14.34 -18.34 -13.25
C HIS A 312 15.67 -19.06 -13.03
N VAL A 313 16.14 -19.87 -13.98
CA VAL A 313 17.45 -20.54 -13.91
C VAL A 313 18.37 -19.97 -15.00
N LYS A 314 19.41 -19.26 -14.56
CA LYS A 314 20.42 -18.57 -15.38
C LYS A 314 21.73 -19.36 -15.45
N ASP A 315 22.04 -20.18 -14.45
CA ASP A 315 23.22 -21.05 -14.45
C ASP A 315 22.94 -22.38 -15.18
N SER A 316 23.69 -22.66 -16.25
CA SER A 316 23.45 -23.83 -17.11
C SER A 316 23.64 -25.18 -16.39
N ARG A 317 24.48 -25.25 -15.36
CA ARG A 317 24.70 -26.50 -14.60
C ARG A 317 23.59 -26.70 -13.58
N ALA A 318 23.14 -25.63 -12.93
CA ALA A 318 21.96 -25.68 -12.08
C ALA A 318 20.71 -26.06 -12.89
N GLU A 319 20.54 -25.50 -14.09
CA GLU A 319 19.46 -25.85 -15.01
C GLU A 319 19.51 -27.34 -15.40
N GLU A 320 20.68 -27.84 -15.82
CA GLU A 320 20.88 -29.26 -16.17
C GLU A 320 20.53 -30.19 -15.00
N PHE A 321 20.95 -29.84 -13.78
CA PHE A 321 20.60 -30.60 -12.57
C PHE A 321 19.09 -30.57 -12.28
N LEU A 322 18.51 -29.37 -12.20
CA LEU A 322 17.12 -29.17 -11.80
C LEU A 322 16.13 -29.75 -12.83
N ASP A 323 16.43 -29.64 -14.12
CA ASP A 323 15.61 -30.26 -15.17
C ASP A 323 15.74 -31.77 -15.21
N THR A 324 16.94 -32.32 -14.98
CA THR A 324 17.11 -33.78 -14.92
C THR A 324 16.33 -34.35 -13.75
N TYR A 325 16.39 -33.67 -12.60
CA TYR A 325 15.59 -34.02 -11.44
C TYR A 325 14.10 -33.98 -11.76
N ALA A 326 13.62 -32.86 -12.33
CA ALA A 326 12.21 -32.66 -12.61
C ALA A 326 11.67 -33.70 -13.61
N ASP A 327 12.45 -34.02 -14.65
CA ASP A 327 12.04 -35.01 -15.64
C ASP A 327 12.06 -36.44 -15.06
N ALA A 328 13.09 -36.79 -14.28
CA ALA A 328 13.18 -38.09 -13.58
C ALA A 328 12.03 -38.30 -12.58
N ARG A 329 11.58 -37.23 -11.92
CA ARG A 329 10.37 -37.21 -11.08
C ARG A 329 9.09 -37.29 -11.88
N SER A 330 9.05 -36.67 -13.07
CA SER A 330 7.84 -36.54 -13.89
C SER A 330 7.49 -37.77 -14.71
N ASP A 331 8.46 -38.67 -15.02
CA ASP A 331 8.41 -39.59 -16.17
C ASP A 331 7.02 -40.23 -16.42
N LEU A 332 6.28 -39.53 -17.30
CA LEU A 332 4.86 -39.68 -17.62
C LEU A 332 4.54 -40.90 -18.48
N THR A 333 5.54 -41.73 -18.81
CA THR A 333 5.33 -42.84 -19.75
C THR A 333 4.82 -44.13 -19.11
N ILE A 334 4.98 -44.35 -17.79
CA ILE A 334 4.65 -45.66 -17.17
C ILE A 334 4.19 -45.59 -15.70
N GLY A 335 3.92 -44.42 -15.11
CA GLY A 335 3.56 -44.34 -13.69
C GLY A 335 4.67 -44.84 -12.73
N LYS A 336 5.94 -44.72 -13.18
CA LYS A 336 7.16 -45.14 -12.47
C LYS A 336 8.17 -43.99 -12.37
N GLY A 337 7.72 -42.78 -12.00
CA GLY A 337 8.65 -41.70 -11.67
C GLY A 337 9.64 -42.17 -10.58
N MET A 338 10.88 -41.72 -10.66
CA MET A 338 11.89 -42.06 -9.65
C MET A 338 11.48 -41.55 -8.27
N SER A 339 11.94 -42.24 -7.22
CA SER A 339 11.83 -41.71 -5.86
C SER A 339 12.57 -40.37 -5.77
N HIS A 340 12.22 -39.56 -4.76
CA HIS A 340 12.89 -38.27 -4.54
C HIS A 340 14.42 -38.40 -4.50
N GLU A 341 14.92 -39.40 -3.78
CA GLU A 341 16.35 -39.65 -3.60
C GLU A 341 17.01 -40.16 -4.88
N ASP A 342 16.38 -41.10 -5.59
CA ASP A 342 16.92 -41.63 -6.84
C ASP A 342 16.99 -40.56 -7.94
N ALA A 343 15.97 -39.69 -8.02
CA ALA A 343 15.95 -38.59 -8.97
C ALA A 343 17.05 -37.56 -8.68
N LEU A 344 17.35 -37.28 -7.41
CA LEU A 344 18.45 -36.40 -7.02
C LEU A 344 19.81 -37.01 -7.38
N LEU A 345 20.00 -38.30 -7.14
CA LEU A 345 21.23 -39.01 -7.49
C LEU A 345 21.44 -39.05 -9.01
N GLU A 346 20.39 -39.29 -9.79
CA GLU A 346 20.46 -39.26 -11.25
C GLU A 346 20.78 -37.85 -11.77
N ALA A 347 20.10 -36.83 -11.27
CA ALA A 347 20.37 -35.44 -11.60
C ALA A 347 21.82 -35.03 -11.28
N ALA A 348 22.34 -35.45 -10.14
CA ALA A 348 23.72 -35.22 -9.74
C ALA A 348 24.71 -35.89 -10.69
N ARG A 349 24.47 -37.15 -11.09
CA ARG A 349 25.31 -37.87 -12.05
C ARG A 349 25.33 -37.20 -13.41
N VAL A 350 24.16 -36.83 -13.94
CA VAL A 350 24.03 -36.16 -15.24
C VAL A 350 24.76 -34.82 -15.26
N ALA A 351 24.52 -33.97 -14.24
CA ALA A 351 25.16 -32.67 -14.14
C ALA A 351 26.70 -32.73 -14.00
N ASN A 352 27.24 -33.84 -13.47
CA ASN A 352 28.69 -34.03 -13.28
C ASN A 352 29.35 -34.91 -14.36
N ARG A 353 28.66 -35.24 -15.46
CA ARG A 353 29.28 -35.95 -16.59
C ARG A 353 30.51 -35.22 -17.11
N THR A 354 31.55 -35.99 -17.41
CA THR A 354 32.79 -35.52 -18.03
C THR A 354 32.53 -34.97 -19.44
N PRO A 355 33.43 -34.12 -19.99
CA PRO A 355 33.32 -33.66 -21.36
C PRO A 355 33.23 -34.80 -22.39
N GLU A 356 33.97 -35.90 -22.21
CA GLU A 356 33.87 -37.09 -23.06
C GLU A 356 32.48 -37.74 -23.00
N GLU A 357 31.94 -37.98 -21.80
CA GLU A 357 30.60 -38.57 -21.63
C GLU A 357 29.52 -37.69 -22.25
N ARG A 358 29.61 -36.37 -22.03
CA ARG A 358 28.69 -35.40 -22.65
C ARG A 358 28.73 -35.51 -24.17
N ARG A 359 29.92 -35.60 -24.79
CA ARG A 359 30.08 -35.75 -26.25
C ARG A 359 29.44 -37.02 -26.79
N MET A 360 29.48 -38.13 -26.03
CA MET A 360 28.82 -39.38 -26.43
C MET A 360 27.29 -39.31 -26.36
N SER A 361 26.74 -38.36 -25.60
CA SER A 361 25.31 -38.09 -25.49
C SER A 361 24.82 -36.96 -26.42
N VAL A 362 25.67 -36.41 -27.27
CA VAL A 362 25.28 -35.35 -28.22
C VAL A 362 24.58 -35.94 -29.44
N MET A 363 23.33 -35.55 -29.64
CA MET A 363 22.64 -35.68 -30.91
C MET A 363 23.27 -34.72 -31.93
N GLY A 364 23.66 -35.21 -33.11
CA GLY A 364 24.18 -34.35 -34.17
C GLY A 364 23.11 -33.34 -34.60
N ARG A 365 23.48 -32.09 -34.88
CA ARG A 365 22.51 -31.03 -35.24
C ARG A 365 21.59 -31.43 -36.40
N LYS A 366 22.14 -32.04 -37.44
CA LYS A 366 21.36 -32.52 -38.60
C LYS A 366 20.39 -33.63 -38.21
N GLU A 367 20.80 -34.54 -37.33
CA GLU A 367 19.96 -35.62 -36.82
C GLU A 367 18.84 -35.08 -35.92
N ALA A 368 19.13 -34.04 -35.13
CA ALA A 368 18.11 -33.31 -34.36
C ALA A 368 17.12 -32.59 -35.29
N GLU A 369 17.61 -31.94 -36.34
CA GLU A 369 16.78 -31.31 -37.38
C GLU A 369 15.87 -32.34 -38.05
N ASP A 370 16.41 -33.48 -38.49
CA ASP A 370 15.64 -34.52 -39.20
C ASP A 370 14.55 -35.16 -38.31
N VAL A 371 14.85 -35.45 -37.03
CA VAL A 371 13.88 -36.09 -36.11
C VAL A 371 12.85 -35.09 -35.58
N VAL A 372 13.24 -33.83 -35.36
CA VAL A 372 12.29 -32.75 -35.03
C VAL A 372 11.36 -32.47 -36.22
N ASP A 373 11.88 -32.47 -37.45
CA ASP A 373 11.10 -32.33 -38.68
C ASP A 373 10.05 -33.45 -38.79
N ASP A 374 10.43 -34.70 -38.56
CA ASP A 374 9.49 -35.83 -38.58
C ASP A 374 8.46 -35.80 -37.44
N ALA A 375 8.86 -35.42 -36.22
CA ALA A 375 7.96 -35.36 -35.06
C ALA A 375 6.98 -34.17 -35.09
N MET A 376 7.28 -33.12 -35.85
CA MET A 376 6.52 -31.86 -35.84
C MET A 376 5.63 -31.65 -37.08
N LYS A 377 5.71 -32.53 -38.09
CA LYS A 377 4.80 -32.58 -39.27
C LYS A 377 3.30 -32.67 -38.94
N GLU A 378 2.92 -32.94 -37.69
CA GLU A 378 1.52 -33.06 -37.21
C GLU A 378 0.74 -31.72 -37.09
N GLY A 379 1.18 -30.62 -37.72
CA GLY A 379 0.35 -29.44 -37.99
C GLY A 379 0.10 -28.42 -36.86
N TRP A 380 0.29 -28.78 -35.59
CA TRP A 380 0.08 -27.86 -34.45
C TRP A 380 1.18 -26.80 -34.28
N PHE A 381 2.36 -27.01 -34.87
CA PHE A 381 3.57 -26.22 -34.63
C PHE A 381 3.79 -25.07 -35.63
N PHE A 382 3.23 -25.18 -36.85
CA PHE A 382 3.68 -24.38 -38.01
C PHE A 382 2.65 -23.38 -38.56
N GLY A 383 1.41 -23.39 -38.06
CA GLY A 383 0.31 -22.68 -38.71
C GLY A 383 -0.04 -23.28 -40.09
N PRO A 384 -1.13 -22.83 -40.74
CA PRO A 384 -1.45 -23.27 -42.08
C PRO A 384 -0.41 -22.68 -43.04
N SER A 385 0.58 -23.46 -43.45
CA SER A 385 1.49 -23.08 -44.54
C SER A 385 0.85 -23.48 -45.87
N ILE A 386 0.99 -22.61 -46.87
CA ILE A 386 0.43 -22.84 -48.22
C ILE A 386 1.10 -24.00 -48.95
N ASP A 387 2.25 -24.52 -48.48
CA ASP A 387 2.96 -25.64 -49.14
C ASP A 387 3.74 -26.58 -48.18
N GLY A 388 3.43 -26.58 -46.88
CA GLY A 388 4.17 -27.44 -45.92
C GLY A 388 5.60 -26.98 -45.61
N ASP A 389 6.01 -25.77 -46.02
CA ASP A 389 7.33 -25.23 -45.70
C ASP A 389 7.39 -24.66 -44.28
N TYR A 390 7.74 -25.54 -43.36
CA TYR A 390 7.92 -25.32 -41.93
C TYR A 390 9.05 -24.34 -41.55
N ARG A 391 9.87 -23.91 -42.51
CA ARG A 391 11.04 -23.04 -42.29
C ARG A 391 10.68 -21.58 -42.04
N GLN A 392 9.39 -21.23 -42.08
CA GLN A 392 8.90 -19.86 -41.88
C GLN A 392 8.92 -19.41 -40.40
N ASN A 393 9.08 -20.33 -39.44
CA ASN A 393 9.35 -19.98 -38.03
C ASN A 393 10.66 -20.63 -37.53
N PRO A 394 11.84 -20.10 -37.95
CA PRO A 394 13.14 -20.67 -37.62
C PRO A 394 13.47 -20.61 -36.12
N GLN A 395 12.78 -19.78 -35.33
CA GLN A 395 12.98 -19.67 -33.88
C GLN A 395 12.42 -20.87 -33.14
N ASN A 396 11.17 -21.23 -33.42
CA ASN A 396 10.54 -22.41 -32.83
C ASN A 396 11.34 -23.67 -33.19
N LEU A 397 11.77 -23.81 -34.45
CA LEU A 397 12.59 -24.93 -34.89
C LEU A 397 13.93 -25.00 -34.16
N ARG A 398 14.64 -23.87 -34.04
CA ARG A 398 15.90 -23.81 -33.28
C ARG A 398 15.70 -24.19 -31.81
N MET A 399 14.65 -23.69 -31.18
CA MET A 399 14.33 -24.01 -29.78
C MET A 399 14.00 -25.50 -29.60
N ALA A 400 13.25 -26.10 -30.53
CA ALA A 400 12.99 -27.54 -30.52
C ALA A 400 14.28 -28.37 -30.61
N ILE A 401 15.20 -27.99 -31.50
CA ILE A 401 16.51 -28.62 -31.66
C ILE A 401 17.34 -28.47 -30.39
N ASP A 402 17.39 -27.26 -29.81
CA ASP A 402 18.16 -26.98 -28.60
C ASP A 402 17.63 -27.79 -27.40
N LEU A 403 16.30 -27.94 -27.27
CA LEU A 403 15.65 -28.78 -26.26
C LEU A 403 15.90 -30.28 -26.49
N ALA A 404 15.77 -30.75 -27.73
CA ALA A 404 16.06 -32.15 -28.07
C ALA A 404 17.53 -32.49 -27.75
N GLN A 405 18.46 -31.61 -28.09
CA GLN A 405 19.87 -31.77 -27.75
C GLN A 405 20.10 -31.71 -26.24
N LYS A 406 19.39 -30.84 -25.52
CA LYS A 406 19.44 -30.75 -24.06
C LYS A 406 19.01 -32.08 -23.43
N TYR A 407 17.87 -32.64 -23.83
CA TYR A 407 17.39 -33.92 -23.31
C TYR A 407 18.29 -35.10 -23.70
N ALA A 408 18.87 -35.09 -24.89
CA ALA A 408 19.89 -36.06 -25.28
C ALA A 408 21.13 -35.95 -24.38
N ARG A 409 21.64 -34.74 -24.11
CA ARG A 409 22.75 -34.51 -23.16
C ARG A 409 22.42 -34.97 -21.74
N MET A 410 21.15 -34.89 -21.34
CA MET A 410 20.66 -35.42 -20.06
C MET A 410 20.61 -36.96 -20.03
N GLY A 411 20.96 -37.64 -21.12
CA GLY A 411 21.04 -39.10 -21.20
C GLY A 411 19.75 -39.77 -21.70
N MET A 412 18.76 -39.01 -22.15
CA MET A 412 17.61 -39.60 -22.84
C MET A 412 18.06 -40.15 -24.19
N GLY A 413 17.54 -41.32 -24.57
CA GLY A 413 17.68 -41.82 -25.93
C GLY A 413 17.13 -40.82 -26.95
N LYS A 414 17.74 -40.75 -28.14
CA LYS A 414 17.46 -39.73 -29.16
C LYS A 414 15.97 -39.53 -29.43
N ASP A 415 15.23 -40.60 -29.69
CA ASP A 415 13.79 -40.53 -29.97
C ASP A 415 12.97 -40.03 -28.76
N LYS A 416 13.34 -40.44 -27.55
CA LYS A 416 12.70 -39.97 -26.30
C LYS A 416 12.99 -38.50 -26.06
N ALA A 417 14.21 -38.06 -26.35
CA ALA A 417 14.63 -36.67 -26.22
C ALA A 417 13.82 -35.75 -27.15
N VAL A 418 13.60 -36.15 -28.40
CA VAL A 418 12.76 -35.37 -29.33
C VAL A 418 11.29 -35.38 -28.92
N LYS A 419 10.75 -36.53 -28.52
CA LYS A 419 9.36 -36.60 -28.05
C LYS A 419 9.13 -35.68 -26.85
N ARG A 420 10.03 -35.69 -25.86
CA ARG A 420 9.95 -34.82 -24.68
C ARG A 420 10.12 -33.34 -25.05
N ALA A 421 11.04 -33.01 -25.96
CA ALA A 421 11.17 -31.64 -26.48
C ALA A 421 9.88 -31.16 -27.15
N SER A 422 9.24 -32.02 -27.95
CA SER A 422 7.96 -31.70 -28.59
C SER A 422 6.85 -31.47 -27.56
N GLU A 423 6.73 -32.32 -26.54
CA GLU A 423 5.77 -32.17 -25.44
C GLU A 423 6.01 -30.87 -24.65
N GLU A 424 7.25 -30.58 -24.24
CA GLU A 424 7.58 -29.35 -23.52
C GLU A 424 7.30 -28.09 -24.36
N MET A 425 7.52 -28.16 -25.67
CA MET A 425 7.18 -27.06 -26.59
C MET A 425 5.67 -26.84 -26.66
N LYS A 426 4.84 -27.90 -26.65
CA LYS A 426 3.38 -27.78 -26.54
C LYS A 426 2.97 -27.11 -25.22
N GLU A 427 3.61 -27.51 -24.12
CA GLU A 427 3.35 -26.96 -22.79
C GLU A 427 3.72 -25.46 -22.67
N ARG A 428 4.71 -25.00 -23.46
CA ARG A 428 5.19 -23.61 -23.48
C ARG A 428 4.53 -22.72 -24.55
N ALA A 429 3.69 -23.29 -25.41
CA ALA A 429 3.07 -22.57 -26.51
C ALA A 429 1.77 -21.87 -26.09
N VAL A 430 1.59 -20.63 -26.57
CA VAL A 430 0.27 -20.00 -26.66
C VAL A 430 -0.11 -19.92 -28.13
N TYR A 431 -1.35 -20.27 -28.44
CA TYR A 431 -1.85 -20.25 -29.81
C TYR A 431 -2.51 -18.91 -30.11
N VAL A 432 -2.16 -18.33 -31.26
CA VAL A 432 -2.77 -17.11 -31.80
C VAL A 432 -3.19 -17.42 -33.24
N ASN A 433 -4.49 -17.42 -33.53
CA ASN A 433 -5.04 -17.74 -34.86
C ASN A 433 -4.54 -19.09 -35.43
N GLY A 434 -4.34 -20.07 -34.56
CA GLY A 434 -3.87 -21.42 -34.91
C GLY A 434 -2.36 -21.56 -35.09
N VAL A 435 -1.57 -20.53 -34.78
CA VAL A 435 -0.10 -20.56 -34.82
C VAL A 435 0.47 -20.56 -33.40
N ALA A 436 1.41 -21.46 -33.13
CA ALA A 436 2.09 -21.54 -31.84
C ALA A 436 3.14 -20.42 -31.67
N LEU A 437 2.91 -19.55 -30.69
CA LEU A 437 3.88 -18.60 -30.18
C LEU A 437 4.49 -19.15 -28.89
N LEU A 438 5.80 -19.39 -28.88
CA LEU A 438 6.48 -19.94 -27.72
C LEU A 438 6.85 -18.87 -26.70
N GLN A 439 6.66 -19.19 -25.43
CA GLN A 439 7.12 -18.39 -24.31
C GLN A 439 8.65 -18.51 -24.14
N THR A 440 9.41 -17.63 -24.80
CA THR A 440 10.86 -17.54 -24.61
C THR A 440 11.20 -16.64 -23.43
N GLY A 441 11.25 -17.20 -22.21
CA GLY A 441 11.73 -16.51 -21.01
C GLY A 441 10.78 -15.46 -20.42
N ARG A 442 9.57 -15.30 -20.99
CA ARG A 442 8.48 -14.50 -20.40
C ARG A 442 7.21 -15.33 -20.33
N VAL A 443 6.46 -15.14 -19.25
CA VAL A 443 5.13 -15.73 -19.11
C VAL A 443 4.14 -14.84 -19.84
N PHE A 444 3.41 -15.41 -20.80
CA PHE A 444 2.25 -14.73 -21.36
C PHE A 444 1.08 -14.81 -20.36
N PRO A 445 0.32 -13.73 -20.18
CA PRO A 445 -0.95 -13.77 -19.46
C PRO A 445 -1.85 -14.90 -20.00
N LYS A 446 -2.71 -15.47 -19.14
CA LYS A 446 -3.61 -16.55 -19.55
C LYS A 446 -4.52 -16.19 -20.74
N ASP A 447 -4.88 -14.92 -20.85
CA ASP A 447 -5.71 -14.34 -21.92
C ASP A 447 -4.90 -13.80 -23.10
N PHE A 448 -3.58 -14.01 -23.14
CA PHE A 448 -2.73 -13.46 -24.20
C PHE A 448 -3.18 -13.89 -25.60
N GLY A 449 -3.58 -15.15 -25.78
CA GLY A 449 -4.09 -15.64 -27.06
C GLY A 449 -5.26 -14.81 -27.56
N GLU A 450 -6.31 -14.69 -26.73
CA GLU A 450 -7.50 -13.89 -27.04
C GLU A 450 -7.18 -12.41 -27.25
N LEU A 451 -6.26 -11.86 -26.46
CA LEU A 451 -5.83 -10.46 -26.60
C LEU A 451 -5.11 -10.22 -27.94
N ALA A 452 -4.20 -11.11 -28.29
CA ALA A 452 -3.43 -11.06 -29.52
C ALA A 452 -4.33 -11.22 -30.75
N GLU A 453 -5.26 -12.19 -30.72
CA GLU A 453 -6.26 -12.38 -31.78
C GLU A 453 -7.15 -11.14 -31.94
N GLY A 454 -7.61 -10.58 -30.83
CA GLY A 454 -8.39 -9.33 -30.83
C GLY A 454 -7.60 -8.13 -31.37
N TYR A 455 -6.30 -8.05 -31.08
CA TYR A 455 -5.43 -7.01 -31.60
C TYR A 455 -5.23 -7.16 -33.10
N LEU A 456 -4.98 -8.38 -33.59
CA LEU A 456 -4.82 -8.67 -35.02
C LEU A 456 -6.10 -8.34 -35.81
N GLN A 457 -7.26 -8.63 -35.24
CA GLN A 457 -8.56 -8.23 -35.80
C GLN A 457 -8.66 -6.70 -35.91
N HIS A 458 -8.33 -5.97 -34.84
CA HIS A 458 -8.35 -4.51 -34.85
C HIS A 458 -7.33 -3.92 -35.83
N PHE A 459 -6.15 -4.51 -35.92
CA PHE A 459 -5.11 -4.13 -36.85
C PHE A 459 -5.56 -4.31 -38.31
N ALA A 460 -6.17 -5.45 -38.65
CA ALA A 460 -6.71 -5.71 -39.98
C ALA A 460 -7.73 -4.64 -40.40
N GLN A 461 -8.70 -4.34 -39.53
CA GLN A 461 -9.73 -3.32 -39.76
C GLN A 461 -9.14 -1.92 -39.93
N THR A 462 -8.16 -1.55 -39.10
CA THR A 462 -7.54 -0.22 -39.14
C THR A 462 -6.70 -0.05 -40.40
N LYS A 463 -5.99 -1.10 -40.82
CA LYS A 463 -5.09 -1.07 -41.96
C LYS A 463 -5.83 -1.05 -43.30
N THR A 464 -6.92 -1.80 -43.42
CA THR A 464 -7.75 -1.82 -44.64
C THR A 464 -8.77 -0.67 -44.67
N GLY A 465 -9.10 -0.10 -43.50
CA GLY A 465 -10.22 0.84 -43.35
C GLY A 465 -11.60 0.17 -43.45
N ASP A 466 -11.64 -1.16 -43.52
CA ASP A 466 -12.84 -1.96 -43.66
C ASP A 466 -13.22 -2.61 -42.31
N PRO A 467 -14.37 -2.26 -41.71
CA PRO A 467 -14.84 -2.88 -40.48
C PRO A 467 -15.06 -4.40 -40.58
N GLU A 468 -15.27 -4.94 -41.78
CA GLU A 468 -15.49 -6.37 -42.03
C GLU A 468 -14.19 -7.15 -42.25
N ALA A 469 -13.04 -6.47 -42.38
CA ALA A 469 -11.75 -7.16 -42.54
C ALA A 469 -11.45 -8.03 -41.33
N THR A 470 -11.02 -9.28 -41.57
CA THR A 470 -10.73 -10.25 -40.51
C THR A 470 -9.22 -10.35 -40.23
N GLY A 471 -8.87 -10.52 -38.97
CA GLY A 471 -7.50 -10.77 -38.52
C GLY A 471 -7.11 -12.26 -38.53
N GLU A 472 -8.01 -13.16 -38.92
CA GLU A 472 -7.82 -14.62 -38.85
C GLU A 472 -6.65 -15.13 -39.69
N ASP A 473 -6.32 -14.42 -40.77
CA ASP A 473 -5.18 -14.72 -41.64
C ASP A 473 -3.86 -14.14 -41.14
N LEU A 474 -3.89 -13.36 -40.06
CA LEU A 474 -2.71 -12.79 -39.43
C LEU A 474 -2.27 -13.63 -38.24
N TYR A 475 -0.98 -13.61 -37.94
CA TYR A 475 -0.39 -14.23 -36.75
C TYR A 475 0.82 -13.42 -36.26
N LEU A 476 1.31 -13.75 -35.07
CA LEU A 476 2.46 -13.09 -34.45
C LEU A 476 3.69 -14.00 -34.44
N VAL A 477 4.86 -13.42 -34.71
CA VAL A 477 6.17 -14.09 -34.60
C VAL A 477 7.12 -13.22 -33.78
N GLY A 478 7.91 -13.81 -32.89
CA GLY A 478 8.94 -13.07 -32.12
C GLY A 478 10.10 -12.58 -32.99
N MET A 479 10.78 -11.49 -32.59
CA MET A 479 12.04 -11.04 -33.22
C MET A 479 13.28 -11.60 -32.51
N ASN A 480 14.35 -11.86 -33.28
CA ASN A 480 15.52 -12.65 -32.85
C ASN A 480 16.66 -11.82 -32.21
N ASP A 481 16.33 -10.69 -31.59
CA ASP A 481 17.30 -9.69 -31.12
C ASP A 481 17.24 -9.46 -29.60
N GLY A 482 16.48 -10.29 -28.88
CA GLY A 482 16.27 -10.14 -27.44
C GLY A 482 15.38 -8.96 -27.07
N THR A 483 14.65 -8.37 -28.03
CA THR A 483 13.69 -7.31 -27.77
C THR A 483 12.26 -7.86 -27.63
N ASP A 484 11.41 -7.09 -26.93
CA ASP A 484 9.98 -7.37 -26.67
C ASP A 484 9.08 -7.18 -27.92
N ARG A 485 9.62 -7.48 -29.09
CA ARG A 485 9.02 -7.18 -30.40
C ARG A 485 8.48 -8.44 -31.04
N LEU A 486 7.21 -8.37 -31.41
CA LEU A 486 6.48 -9.31 -32.24
C LEU A 486 6.31 -8.69 -33.62
N VAL A 487 6.23 -9.50 -34.65
CA VAL A 487 5.96 -9.08 -36.02
C VAL A 487 4.65 -9.71 -36.45
N ILE A 488 3.79 -8.90 -37.08
CA ILE A 488 2.59 -9.41 -37.71
C ILE A 488 2.97 -10.07 -39.02
N MET A 489 2.50 -11.28 -39.24
CA MET A 489 2.69 -12.01 -40.49
C MET A 489 1.35 -12.48 -41.02
N ASN A 490 1.21 -12.54 -42.34
CA ASN A 490 0.05 -13.16 -42.98
C ASN A 490 0.38 -14.63 -43.29
N LYS A 491 -0.60 -15.53 -43.13
CA LYS A 491 -0.54 -16.95 -43.51
C LYS A 491 -0.17 -17.17 -45.00
N ALA A 492 -0.34 -16.15 -45.84
CA ALA A 492 0.14 -16.13 -47.22
C ALA A 492 1.67 -15.94 -47.39
N GLY A 493 2.43 -15.80 -46.31
CA GLY A 493 3.90 -15.68 -46.33
C GLY A 493 4.43 -14.29 -46.71
N ILE A 494 3.55 -13.31 -46.87
CA ILE A 494 3.93 -11.91 -47.09
C ILE A 494 4.06 -11.23 -45.73
N ALA A 495 5.27 -10.76 -45.42
CA ALA A 495 5.51 -9.99 -44.20
C ALA A 495 4.82 -8.63 -44.32
N ASP A 496 3.72 -8.47 -43.62
CA ASP A 496 3.19 -7.15 -43.30
C ASP A 496 4.04 -6.65 -42.13
N MET A 497 5.22 -6.09 -42.42
CA MET A 497 6.34 -5.83 -41.49
C MET A 497 6.05 -4.81 -40.36
N ASP A 498 4.83 -4.76 -39.83
CA ASP A 498 4.47 -3.99 -38.66
C ASP A 498 4.92 -4.74 -37.39
N VAL A 499 5.66 -4.00 -36.57
CA VAL A 499 6.20 -4.46 -35.31
C VAL A 499 5.19 -4.13 -34.21
N VAL A 500 4.77 -5.17 -33.49
CA VAL A 500 3.90 -5.09 -32.32
C VAL A 500 4.77 -5.29 -31.09
N THR A 501 4.73 -4.34 -30.16
CA THR A 501 5.33 -4.51 -28.85
C THR A 501 4.29 -4.98 -27.85
N PHE A 502 4.73 -5.57 -26.73
CA PHE A 502 3.82 -5.85 -25.62
C PHE A 502 3.09 -4.60 -25.12
N LYS A 503 3.74 -3.42 -25.19
CA LYS A 503 3.13 -2.13 -24.87
C LYS A 503 1.94 -1.80 -25.79
N ASP A 504 1.97 -2.23 -27.05
CA ASP A 504 0.87 -2.01 -28.00
C ASP A 504 -0.32 -2.92 -27.68
N LEU A 505 -0.05 -4.19 -27.35
CA LEU A 505 -1.07 -5.13 -26.87
C LEU A 505 -1.69 -4.66 -25.54
N GLU A 506 -0.87 -4.14 -24.63
CA GLU A 506 -1.32 -3.55 -23.37
C GLU A 506 -2.17 -2.29 -23.59
N GLY A 507 -1.76 -1.42 -24.52
CA GLY A 507 -2.53 -0.24 -24.92
C GLY A 507 -3.90 -0.62 -25.49
N PHE A 508 -3.95 -1.68 -26.29
CA PHE A 508 -5.20 -2.22 -26.82
C PHE A 508 -6.10 -2.82 -25.74
N ARG A 509 -5.53 -3.55 -24.77
CA ARG A 509 -6.29 -4.04 -23.60
C ARG A 509 -6.88 -2.87 -22.81
N ALA A 510 -6.08 -1.86 -22.48
CA ALA A 510 -6.54 -0.67 -21.77
C ALA A 510 -7.66 0.05 -22.53
N HIS A 511 -7.53 0.16 -23.85
CA HIS A 511 -8.58 0.74 -24.69
C HIS A 511 -9.88 -0.08 -24.63
N LYS A 512 -9.82 -1.41 -24.65
CA LYS A 512 -11.00 -2.28 -24.47
C LYS A 512 -11.61 -2.14 -23.08
N GLU A 513 -10.80 -2.11 -22.03
CA GLU A 513 -11.25 -1.92 -20.65
C GLU A 513 -11.92 -0.55 -20.46
N ASP A 514 -11.34 0.52 -21.03
CA ASP A 514 -11.92 1.86 -21.02
C ASP A 514 -13.26 1.90 -21.79
N GLN A 515 -13.34 1.27 -22.96
CA GLN A 515 -14.59 1.16 -23.70
C GLN A 515 -15.65 0.36 -22.92
N GLN A 516 -15.25 -0.68 -22.21
CA GLN A 516 -16.15 -1.46 -21.37
C GLN A 516 -16.60 -0.64 -20.16
N ALA A 517 -15.71 0.09 -19.50
CA ALA A 517 -16.03 0.97 -18.38
C ALA A 517 -16.96 2.13 -18.80
N VAL A 518 -16.76 2.69 -20.00
CA VAL A 518 -17.67 3.68 -20.58
C VAL A 518 -19.05 3.06 -20.83
N LYS A 519 -19.11 1.85 -21.42
CA LYS A 519 -20.37 1.11 -21.60
C LYS A 519 -21.05 0.78 -20.27
N GLU A 520 -20.29 0.40 -19.24
CA GLU A 520 -20.80 0.13 -17.89
C GLU A 520 -21.26 1.40 -17.16
N ALA A 521 -20.61 2.54 -17.40
CA ALA A 521 -21.02 3.84 -16.86
C ALA A 521 -22.25 4.41 -17.59
N GLU A 522 -22.36 4.21 -18.90
CA GLU A 522 -23.56 4.48 -19.68
C GLU A 522 -24.71 3.59 -19.21
N TRP A 523 -24.45 2.31 -19.02
CA TRP A 523 -25.37 1.35 -18.42
C TRP A 523 -25.85 1.78 -17.03
N GLY A 524 -24.93 2.15 -16.13
CA GLY A 524 -25.27 2.63 -14.79
C GLY A 524 -26.07 3.93 -14.80
N ARG A 525 -25.83 4.82 -15.77
CA ARG A 525 -26.64 6.02 -16.00
C ARG A 525 -28.04 5.65 -16.48
N GLN A 526 -28.15 4.70 -17.41
CA GLN A 526 -29.41 4.22 -17.96
C GLN A 526 -30.27 3.48 -16.91
N VAL A 527 -29.65 2.65 -16.06
CA VAL A 527 -30.31 2.01 -14.91
C VAL A 527 -30.88 3.04 -13.94
N LYS A 528 -30.15 4.14 -13.69
CA LYS A 528 -30.61 5.24 -12.82
C LYS A 528 -31.75 6.05 -13.43
N SER A 529 -31.76 6.25 -14.74
CA SER A 529 -32.79 7.04 -15.42
C SER A 529 -34.06 6.25 -15.75
N GLU A 530 -33.94 4.96 -16.07
CA GLU A 530 -35.04 4.15 -16.62
C GLU A 530 -35.54 3.06 -15.66
N GLY A 531 -34.80 2.77 -14.58
CA GLY A 531 -35.06 1.65 -13.67
C GLY A 531 -34.48 0.33 -14.16
N TYR A 532 -34.03 -0.53 -13.24
CA TYR A 532 -33.24 -1.74 -13.53
C TYR A 532 -33.89 -2.68 -14.57
N ALA A 533 -35.18 -3.00 -14.43
CA ALA A 533 -35.87 -3.89 -15.37
C ALA A 533 -35.98 -3.31 -16.79
N ARG A 534 -36.13 -1.98 -16.92
CA ARG A 534 -36.26 -1.29 -18.21
C ARG A 534 -34.92 -1.12 -18.90
N ALA A 535 -33.87 -0.80 -18.14
CA ALA A 535 -32.50 -0.79 -18.64
C ALA A 535 -32.10 -2.19 -19.15
N VAL A 536 -32.40 -3.24 -18.39
CA VAL A 536 -32.09 -4.65 -18.71
C VAL A 536 -32.71 -5.09 -20.03
N LEU A 537 -33.97 -4.72 -20.28
CA LEU A 537 -34.63 -5.04 -21.54
C LEU A 537 -34.12 -4.19 -22.73
N ASN A 538 -33.76 -2.93 -22.52
CA ASN A 538 -33.23 -2.06 -23.57
C ASN A 538 -31.82 -2.48 -24.04
N TRP A 539 -30.98 -3.00 -23.14
CA TRP A 539 -29.61 -3.43 -23.45
C TRP A 539 -29.54 -4.83 -24.08
N GLY A 540 -30.42 -5.75 -23.69
CA GLY A 540 -30.44 -7.11 -24.22
C GLY A 540 -31.06 -7.28 -25.61
N LEU A 541 -31.77 -6.28 -26.13
CA LEU A 541 -32.52 -6.41 -27.39
C LEU A 541 -32.23 -5.32 -28.44
N ASN A 542 -31.00 -4.81 -28.60
CA ASN A 542 -30.66 -3.95 -29.76
C ASN A 542 -31.63 -2.77 -30.03
N GLY A 543 -32.08 -2.05 -28.98
CA GLY A 543 -32.79 -0.77 -29.14
C GLY A 543 -34.33 -0.81 -29.17
N PHE A 544 -35.00 -1.88 -28.71
CA PHE A 544 -36.44 -1.81 -28.41
C PHE A 544 -36.69 -1.20 -27.03
N GLU A 545 -37.74 -0.39 -26.90
CA GLU A 545 -38.23 0.05 -25.59
C GLU A 545 -39.34 -0.90 -25.12
N VAL A 546 -39.00 -1.88 -24.31
CA VAL A 546 -40.00 -2.84 -23.79
C VAL A 546 -40.69 -2.24 -22.56
N ARG A 547 -41.99 -1.94 -22.67
CA ARG A 547 -42.83 -1.58 -21.52
C ARG A 547 -43.45 -2.83 -20.94
N SER A 548 -42.72 -3.52 -20.08
CA SER A 548 -43.31 -4.49 -19.16
C SER A 548 -43.64 -3.78 -17.85
N SER A 549 -44.79 -3.11 -17.76
CA SER A 549 -45.20 -2.44 -16.52
C SER A 549 -45.34 -3.39 -15.30
N ASN A 550 -45.19 -4.71 -15.50
CA ASN A 550 -45.42 -5.74 -14.49
C ASN A 550 -44.27 -6.77 -14.30
N MET A 551 -43.07 -6.59 -14.90
CA MET A 551 -41.95 -7.53 -14.67
C MET A 551 -41.08 -7.12 -13.47
N THR A 552 -40.80 -8.08 -12.59
CA THR A 552 -39.81 -7.91 -11.50
C THR A 552 -38.37 -8.00 -12.05
N PRO A 553 -37.36 -7.47 -11.33
CA PRO A 553 -35.95 -7.60 -11.73
C PRO A 553 -35.50 -9.04 -12.03
N ASP A 554 -36.01 -10.03 -11.30
CA ASP A 554 -35.68 -11.44 -11.51
C ASP A 554 -36.34 -12.02 -12.76
N GLN A 555 -37.55 -11.58 -13.10
CA GLN A 555 -38.22 -11.94 -14.36
C GLN A 555 -37.47 -11.35 -15.56
N ALA A 556 -36.99 -10.10 -15.45
CA ALA A 556 -36.18 -9.47 -16.50
C ALA A 556 -34.83 -10.19 -16.69
N LYS A 557 -34.15 -10.58 -15.61
CA LYS A 557 -32.93 -11.42 -15.68
C LYS A 557 -33.18 -12.77 -16.33
N LYS A 558 -34.30 -13.42 -15.98
CA LYS A 558 -34.67 -14.73 -16.55
C LYS A 558 -34.98 -14.63 -18.05
N PHE A 559 -35.68 -13.58 -18.47
CA PHE A 559 -35.92 -13.29 -19.89
C PHE A 559 -34.62 -12.99 -20.65
N LEU A 560 -33.67 -12.26 -20.04
CA LEU A 560 -32.34 -12.04 -20.66
C LEU A 560 -31.50 -13.31 -20.79
N ALA A 561 -31.70 -14.29 -19.93
CA ALA A 561 -31.03 -15.58 -20.03
C ALA A 561 -31.71 -16.52 -21.04
N ASP A 562 -32.96 -16.24 -21.45
CA ASP A 562 -33.74 -17.07 -22.36
C ASP A 562 -33.69 -16.54 -23.80
N LYS A 563 -32.66 -16.96 -24.55
CA LYS A 563 -32.46 -16.58 -25.95
C LYS A 563 -33.65 -16.91 -26.85
N LYS A 564 -34.39 -17.99 -26.56
CA LYS A 564 -35.56 -18.40 -27.34
C LYS A 564 -36.71 -17.41 -27.17
N GLU A 565 -36.85 -16.84 -25.98
CA GLU A 565 -37.88 -15.83 -25.73
C GLU A 565 -37.53 -14.49 -26.38
N GLN A 566 -36.26 -14.10 -26.39
CA GLN A 566 -35.75 -12.91 -27.09
C GLN A 566 -35.98 -12.99 -28.61
N ASP A 567 -35.63 -14.12 -29.21
CA ASP A 567 -35.83 -14.37 -30.65
C ASP A 567 -37.34 -14.29 -31.01
N ALA A 568 -38.22 -14.72 -30.10
CA ALA A 568 -39.67 -14.64 -30.31
C ALA A 568 -40.19 -13.19 -30.27
N VAL A 569 -39.61 -12.32 -29.43
CA VAL A 569 -39.93 -10.88 -29.41
C VAL A 569 -39.46 -10.20 -30.68
N ASP A 570 -38.20 -10.42 -31.07
CA ASP A 570 -37.63 -9.82 -32.29
C ASP A 570 -38.42 -10.25 -33.55
N ALA A 571 -38.75 -11.54 -33.65
CA ALA A 571 -39.57 -12.06 -34.75
C ALA A 571 -41.01 -11.49 -34.75
N TYR A 572 -41.56 -11.11 -33.60
CA TYR A 572 -42.87 -10.46 -33.52
C TYR A 572 -42.79 -8.99 -33.93
N VAL A 573 -41.76 -8.26 -33.48
CA VAL A 573 -41.57 -6.86 -33.86
C VAL A 573 -41.30 -6.70 -35.35
N LYS A 574 -40.47 -7.56 -35.94
CA LYS A 574 -40.24 -7.57 -37.39
C LYS A 574 -41.51 -7.78 -38.20
N ARG A 575 -42.35 -8.75 -37.80
CA ARG A 575 -43.67 -8.98 -38.42
C ARG A 575 -44.59 -7.78 -38.31
N GLN A 576 -44.58 -7.11 -37.16
CA GLN A 576 -45.42 -5.92 -36.97
C GLN A 576 -44.87 -4.71 -37.73
N ALA A 577 -43.55 -4.57 -37.86
CA ALA A 577 -42.92 -3.54 -38.67
C ALA A 577 -43.30 -3.69 -40.15
N GLU A 578 -43.28 -4.91 -40.69
CA GLU A 578 -43.73 -5.18 -42.05
C GLU A 578 -45.20 -4.80 -42.26
N ALA A 579 -46.08 -5.15 -41.30
CA ALA A 579 -47.49 -4.80 -41.35
C ALA A 579 -47.73 -3.28 -41.29
N ASP A 580 -46.93 -2.55 -40.51
CA ASP A 580 -47.03 -1.10 -40.31
C ASP A 580 -46.17 -0.28 -41.30
N ASN A 581 -45.58 -0.94 -42.31
CA ASN A 581 -44.76 -0.33 -43.36
C ASN A 581 -43.48 0.36 -42.84
N ILE A 582 -42.81 -0.26 -41.87
CA ILE A 582 -41.61 0.21 -41.19
C ILE A 582 -40.45 -0.74 -41.50
N TYR A 583 -39.24 -0.20 -41.70
CA TYR A 583 -38.03 -0.99 -41.94
C TYR A 583 -36.90 -0.58 -40.98
N TYR A 584 -35.94 -1.47 -40.78
CA TYR A 584 -34.74 -1.17 -39.99
C TYR A 584 -33.62 -0.73 -40.93
N ASP A 585 -33.11 0.48 -40.73
CA ASP A 585 -31.94 1.02 -41.43
C ASP A 585 -30.68 0.58 -40.68
N SER A 586 -29.99 -0.43 -41.21
CA SER A 586 -28.79 -1.01 -40.59
C SER A 586 -27.59 -0.07 -40.60
N LEU A 587 -27.55 0.96 -41.46
CA LEU A 587 -26.46 1.93 -41.51
C LEU A 587 -26.55 2.93 -40.35
N ASN A 588 -27.77 3.31 -39.98
CA ASN A 588 -28.02 4.29 -38.92
C ASN A 588 -28.51 3.66 -37.61
N GLY A 589 -28.73 2.34 -37.59
CA GLY A 589 -29.22 1.60 -36.43
C GLY A 589 -30.63 2.02 -35.98
N ARG A 590 -31.48 2.50 -36.89
CA ARG A 590 -32.79 3.13 -36.57
C ARG A 590 -33.94 2.51 -37.36
N TRP A 591 -35.11 2.41 -36.75
CA TRP A 591 -36.35 2.05 -37.45
C TRP A 591 -36.95 3.26 -38.16
N GLN A 592 -37.38 3.09 -39.41
CA GLN A 592 -37.89 4.15 -40.27
C GLN A 592 -39.25 3.77 -40.86
N GLN A 593 -40.23 4.68 -40.72
CA GLN A 593 -41.55 4.51 -41.33
C GLN A 593 -41.51 4.96 -42.78
N LYS A 594 -41.91 4.07 -43.70
CA LYS A 594 -42.05 4.41 -45.12
C LYS A 594 -43.14 5.47 -45.27
N THR A 595 -42.83 6.57 -45.94
CA THR A 595 -43.83 7.58 -46.26
C THR A 595 -44.72 7.06 -47.39
N SER A 596 -46.04 7.11 -47.21
CA SER A 596 -47.03 6.62 -48.19
C SER A 596 -47.10 7.43 -49.49
N THR A 597 -46.33 8.52 -49.60
CA THR A 597 -46.23 9.33 -50.80
C THR A 597 -44.89 9.05 -51.49
N TRP A 598 -44.95 8.78 -52.80
CA TRP A 598 -43.78 8.68 -53.68
C TRP A 598 -43.17 10.09 -53.87
N ASN A 599 -42.67 10.66 -52.77
CA ASN A 599 -41.90 11.89 -52.78
C ASN A 599 -40.46 11.49 -52.41
N PRO A 600 -39.53 11.46 -53.39
CA PRO A 600 -38.14 11.08 -53.13
C PRO A 600 -37.39 12.05 -52.19
N PHE A 601 -38.00 13.18 -51.83
CA PHE A 601 -37.48 14.14 -50.87
C PHE A 601 -38.13 14.07 -49.49
N ALA A 602 -39.11 13.17 -49.28
CA ALA A 602 -39.67 12.97 -47.95
C ALA A 602 -38.68 12.16 -47.10
N THR A 603 -38.13 12.78 -46.07
CA THR A 603 -37.30 12.09 -45.09
C THR A 603 -38.14 11.04 -44.36
N PRO A 604 -37.71 9.76 -44.34
CA PRO A 604 -38.36 8.75 -43.52
C PRO A 604 -38.44 9.22 -42.07
N ARG A 605 -39.59 9.02 -41.43
CA ARG A 605 -39.72 9.36 -40.01
C ARG A 605 -39.02 8.30 -39.18
N THR A 606 -38.03 8.72 -38.39
CA THR A 606 -37.43 7.86 -37.37
C THR A 606 -38.48 7.52 -36.32
N VAL A 607 -38.72 6.24 -36.13
CA VAL A 607 -39.63 5.71 -35.12
C VAL A 607 -38.87 4.74 -34.23
N LYS A 608 -39.35 4.55 -33.01
CA LYS A 608 -38.88 3.49 -32.12
C LYS A 608 -40.03 2.55 -31.75
N PRO A 609 -39.79 1.24 -31.74
CA PRO A 609 -40.76 0.27 -31.27
C PRO A 609 -40.89 0.31 -29.74
N VAL A 610 -42.10 0.52 -29.26
CA VAL A 610 -42.51 0.33 -27.87
C VAL A 610 -43.27 -0.98 -27.77
N VAL A 611 -42.67 -1.98 -27.14
CA VAL A 611 -43.19 -3.35 -27.11
C VAL A 611 -43.81 -3.65 -25.75
N THR A 612 -45.06 -4.10 -25.75
CA THR A 612 -45.68 -4.74 -24.58
C THR A 612 -45.62 -6.24 -24.80
N TRP A 613 -44.92 -6.97 -23.92
CA TRP A 613 -44.74 -8.42 -24.04
C TRP A 613 -45.09 -9.13 -22.73
N SER A 614 -46.18 -9.89 -22.73
CA SER A 614 -46.62 -10.72 -21.62
C SER A 614 -47.39 -11.95 -22.12
N ALA A 615 -47.73 -12.86 -21.20
CA ALA A 615 -48.56 -14.02 -21.52
C ALA A 615 -49.98 -13.62 -21.98
N SER A 616 -50.51 -12.51 -21.50
CA SER A 616 -51.89 -12.04 -21.76
C SER A 616 -52.00 -10.95 -22.82
N GLU A 617 -50.90 -10.27 -23.14
CA GLU A 617 -50.88 -9.12 -24.05
C GLU A 617 -49.55 -9.05 -24.80
N LYS A 618 -49.65 -8.97 -26.14
CA LYS A 618 -48.53 -8.73 -27.06
C LYS A 618 -48.92 -7.60 -27.99
N SER A 619 -48.18 -6.51 -27.97
CA SER A 619 -48.41 -5.37 -28.87
C SER A 619 -47.12 -4.61 -29.15
N VAL A 620 -47.05 -3.98 -30.32
CA VAL A 620 -45.99 -3.02 -30.66
C VAL A 620 -46.68 -1.71 -31.02
N ARG A 621 -46.20 -0.61 -30.43
CA ARG A 621 -46.56 0.75 -30.81
C ARG A 621 -45.31 1.45 -31.32
N TRP A 622 -45.42 2.14 -32.45
CA TRP A 622 -44.32 2.93 -32.99
C TRP A 622 -44.43 4.37 -32.51
N GLU A 623 -43.44 4.84 -31.76
CA GLU A 623 -43.35 6.22 -31.30
C GLU A 623 -42.35 7.00 -32.16
N PRO A 624 -42.68 8.22 -32.62
CA PRO A 624 -41.70 9.05 -33.32
C PRO A 624 -40.56 9.42 -32.37
N VAL A 625 -39.32 9.29 -32.86
CA VAL A 625 -38.14 9.77 -32.13
C VAL A 625 -38.09 11.29 -32.34
N LYS A 626 -38.17 12.05 -31.24
CA LYS A 626 -37.88 13.49 -31.28
C LYS A 626 -36.38 13.65 -31.44
N ASP A 627 -35.93 14.05 -32.62
CA ASP A 627 -34.55 14.50 -32.83
C ASP A 627 -34.28 15.82 -32.09
#